data_AF-A0A6H9YIH4-F1
#
_entry.id   AF-A0A6H9YIH4-F1
#
_cell.length_a   1.000
_cell.length_b   1.000
_cell.length_c   1.000
_cell.angle_alpha   90.00
_cell.angle_beta   90.00
_cell.angle_gamma   90.00
#
_symmetry.space_group_name_H-M   'P 1'
#
loop_
_entity.id
_entity.type
_entity.pdbx_description
1 polymer ?
#
loop_
_entity_poly.entity_id
_entity_poly.type
_entity_poly.pdbx_seq_one_letter_code
_entity_poly.pdbx_strand_id
1 'polypeptide(L)' 'MTEEAIDRKDLGEHLPGVDKLVVSLIRMRVLGDPDIFLSETAPERWRPWRSYAQQYLWQRPRAQSEDPRHA' A
#
# COMPACT_ATOMS: atom_id res chain seq x y z
N MET A 1 -7.54 -16.64 36.31
CA MET A 1 -7.43 -15.55 35.32
C MET A 1 -6.17 -15.81 34.54
N THR A 2 -6.28 -16.59 33.48
CA THR A 2 -5.15 -16.94 32.61
C THR A 2 -4.98 -15.81 31.60
N GLU A 3 -3.85 -15.11 31.71
CA GLU A 3 -3.33 -14.19 30.71
C GLU A 3 -2.82 -15.06 29.55
N GLU A 4 -3.73 -15.42 28.65
CA GLU A 4 -3.39 -16.17 27.44
C GLU A 4 -2.73 -15.18 26.47
N ALA A 5 -1.41 -15.05 26.60
CA ALA A 5 -0.59 -14.23 25.73
C ALA A 5 -0.64 -14.81 24.31
N ILE A 6 -1.28 -14.09 23.40
CA ILE A 6 -1.30 -14.40 21.97
C ILE A 6 0.15 -14.54 21.48
N ASP A 7 0.52 -15.72 20.99
CA ASP A 7 1.85 -15.97 20.45
C ASP A 7 2.05 -15.06 19.22
N ARG A 8 3.20 -14.40 19.12
CA ARG A 8 3.58 -13.53 18.00
C ARG A 8 3.51 -14.28 16.65
N LYS A 9 3.59 -15.60 16.70
CA LYS A 9 3.46 -16.52 15.56
C LYS A 9 2.02 -16.68 15.06
N ASP A 10 1.01 -16.49 15.93
CA ASP A 10 -0.42 -16.57 15.58
C ASP A 10 -0.92 -15.35 14.80
N LEU A 11 -0.16 -14.25 14.83
CA LEU A 11 -0.42 -13.07 13.99
C LEU A 11 -0.20 -13.34 12.49
N GLY A 12 0.30 -14.53 12.13
CA GLY A 12 0.72 -14.91 10.78
C GLY A 12 -0.36 -15.52 9.89
N GLU A 13 -1.48 -15.99 10.45
CA GLU A 13 -2.67 -16.30 9.64
C GLU A 13 -3.35 -14.98 9.27
N HIS A 14 -3.49 -14.73 7.97
CA HIS A 14 -4.13 -13.52 7.48
C HIS A 14 -5.51 -13.41 8.13
N LEU A 15 -5.76 -12.33 8.88
CA LEU A 15 -7.11 -12.02 9.35
C LEU A 15 -8.05 -12.17 8.14
N PRO A 16 -9.10 -13.02 8.22
CA PRO A 16 -10.02 -13.17 7.10
C PRO A 16 -10.56 -11.81 6.66
N GLY A 17 -10.30 -11.45 5.39
CA GLY A 17 -10.64 -10.14 4.83
C GLY A 17 -9.55 -9.07 4.89
N VAL A 18 -8.37 -9.36 5.44
CA VAL A 18 -7.22 -8.44 5.48
C VAL A 18 -6.07 -9.01 4.64
N ASP A 19 -5.93 -8.49 3.42
CA ASP A 19 -4.83 -8.84 2.53
C ASP A 19 -3.61 -7.92 2.71
N LYS A 20 -2.51 -8.23 2.00
CA LYS A 20 -1.27 -7.44 2.01
C LYS A 20 -1.47 -5.98 1.57
N LEU A 21 -2.39 -5.73 0.64
CA LEU A 21 -2.69 -4.38 0.17
C LEU A 21 -3.35 -3.57 1.28
N VAL A 22 -4.30 -4.15 2.01
CA VAL A 22 -4.95 -3.53 3.18
C VAL A 22 -3.92 -3.20 4.26
N VAL A 23 -3.04 -4.14 4.61
CA VAL A 23 -1.95 -3.89 5.57
C VAL A 23 -1.06 -2.73 5.10
N SER A 24 -0.73 -2.70 3.81
CA SER A 24 0.10 -1.63 3.23
C SER A 24 -0.60 -0.27 3.26
N LEU A 25 -1.91 -0.23 2.98
CA LEU A 25 -2.73 0.97 3.08
C LEU A 25 -2.81 1.49 4.51
N ILE A 26 -2.98 0.61 5.51
CA ILE A 26 -2.97 0.99 6.93
C ILE A 26 -1.61 1.58 7.32
N ARG A 27 -0.51 0.91 6.96
CA ARG A 27 0.85 1.42 7.22
C ARG A 27 1.06 2.81 6.62
N MET A 28 0.65 3.02 5.38
CA MET A 28 0.82 4.30 4.69
C MET A 28 -0.10 5.41 5.25
N ARG A 29 -1.39 5.14 5.44
CA ARG A 29 -2.38 6.19 5.76
C ARG A 29 -2.68 6.37 7.24
N VAL A 30 -2.66 5.29 8.00
CA VAL A 30 -2.99 5.32 9.44
C VAL A 30 -1.73 5.54 10.26
N LEU A 31 -0.66 4.80 9.95
CA LEU A 31 0.59 4.87 10.71
C LEU A 31 1.59 5.88 10.16
N GLY A 32 1.36 6.39 8.95
CA GLY A 32 2.24 7.38 8.31
C GLY A 32 3.62 6.84 7.93
N ASP A 33 3.74 5.54 7.67
CA ASP A 33 4.98 4.93 7.18
C ASP A 33 5.37 5.55 5.83
N PRO A 34 6.50 6.27 5.75
CA PRO A 34 6.87 7.04 4.56
C PRO A 34 7.39 6.17 3.40
N ASP A 35 7.73 4.90 3.65
CA ASP A 35 8.49 4.05 2.73
C ASP A 35 7.63 2.96 2.05
N ILE A 36 6.30 3.07 2.12
CA ILE A 36 5.35 2.15 1.48
C ILE A 36 5.11 2.49 0.00
N PHE A 37 5.04 1.46 -0.85
CA PHE A 37 4.58 1.53 -2.23
C PHE A 37 3.60 0.38 -2.49
N LEU A 38 2.47 0.63 -3.15
CA LEU A 38 1.38 -0.36 -3.25
C LEU A 38 1.45 -1.25 -4.50
N SER A 39 2.31 -0.90 -5.46
CA SER A 39 2.68 -1.79 -6.56
C SER A 39 3.82 -2.72 -6.12
N GLU A 40 3.87 -3.91 -6.70
CA GLU A 40 4.89 -4.92 -6.42
C GLU A 40 6.32 -4.46 -6.77
N THR A 41 6.45 -3.46 -7.65
CA THR A 41 7.74 -2.95 -8.13
C THR A 41 7.92 -1.47 -7.77
N ALA A 42 8.62 -1.21 -6.66
CA ALA A 42 8.92 0.13 -6.19
C ALA A 42 10.39 0.50 -6.49
N PRO A 43 10.69 1.60 -7.19
CA PRO A 43 12.05 2.08 -7.39
C PRO A 43 12.79 2.32 -6.06
N GLU A 44 13.99 1.75 -5.92
CA GLU A 44 14.80 1.94 -4.71
C GLU A 44 15.23 3.40 -4.51
N ARG A 45 15.41 4.14 -5.60
CA ARG A 45 15.70 5.58 -5.59
C ARG A 45 14.64 6.46 -4.90
N TRP A 46 13.44 5.93 -4.67
CA TRP A 46 12.36 6.66 -3.99
C TRP A 46 12.36 6.48 -2.48
N ARG A 47 13.24 5.63 -1.94
CA ARG A 47 13.44 5.56 -0.49
C ARG A 47 14.02 6.86 0.07
N PRO A 48 13.70 7.22 1.31
CA PRO A 48 12.74 6.56 2.22
C PRO A 48 11.28 7.08 2.06
N TRP A 49 10.95 7.73 0.95
CA TRP A 49 9.71 8.49 0.74
C TRP A 49 8.79 7.90 -0.33
N ARG A 50 8.79 6.57 -0.52
CA ARG A 50 8.01 5.91 -1.59
C ARG A 50 6.51 6.19 -1.51
N SER A 51 5.97 6.43 -0.31
CA SER A 51 4.55 6.75 -0.13
C SER A 51 4.18 8.08 -0.76
N TYR A 52 5.09 9.05 -0.78
CA TYR A 52 4.88 10.32 -1.48
C TYR A 52 4.90 10.14 -2.99
N ALA A 53 5.80 9.31 -3.52
CA ALA A 53 5.79 8.98 -4.94
C ALA A 53 4.47 8.28 -5.35
N GLN A 54 3.98 7.34 -4.54
CA GLN A 54 2.69 6.69 -4.76
C GLN A 54 1.54 7.71 -4.78
N GLN A 55 1.52 8.63 -3.80
CA GLN A 55 0.52 9.69 -3.74
C GLN A 55 0.59 10.64 -4.95
N TYR A 56 1.79 10.98 -5.39
CA TYR A 56 2.00 11.79 -6.59
C TYR A 56 1.47 11.09 -7.85
N LEU A 57 1.76 9.79 -8.01
CA LEU A 57 1.27 9.00 -9.14
C LEU A 57 -0.26 8.92 -9.18
N TRP A 58 -0.93 8.85 -8.02
CA TRP A 58 -2.38 8.90 -7.95
C TRP A 58 -2.99 10.25 -8.37
N GLN A 59 -2.27 11.34 -8.13
CA GLN A 59 -2.72 12.69 -8.49
C GLN A 59 -2.41 13.03 -9.95
N ARG A 60 -1.63 12.21 -10.66
CA ARG A 60 -1.33 12.47 -12.06
C ARG A 60 -2.62 12.40 -12.89
N PRO A 61 -2.89 13.40 -13.74
CA PRO A 61 -3.92 13.27 -14.76
C PRO A 61 -3.63 12.02 -15.59
N ARG A 62 -4.63 11.12 -15.73
CA ARG A 62 -4.53 10.09 -16.75
C ARG A 62 -4.51 10.81 -18.09
N ALA A 63 -3.46 10.58 -18.88
CA ALA A 63 -3.45 11.04 -20.27
C ALA A 63 -4.77 10.60 -20.91
N GLN A 64 -5.49 11.54 -21.52
CA GLN A 64 -6.71 11.23 -22.25
C GLN A 64 -6.37 10.11 -23.22
N SER A 65 -7.03 8.96 -23.10
CA SER A 65 -6.98 7.95 -24.15
C SER A 65 -7.54 8.65 -25.39
N GLU A 66 -6.70 8.90 -26.40
CA GLU A 66 -7.19 9.29 -27.71
C GLU A 66 -8.19 8.19 -28.12
N ASP A 67 -9.47 8.51 -28.06
CA ASP A 67 -10.53 7.59 -28.43
C ASP A 67 -10.56 7.58 -29.97
N PRO A 68 -10.15 6.47 -30.64
CA PRO A 68 -10.16 6.41 -32.09
C PRO A 68 -11.59 6.39 -32.69
N ARG A 69 -12.64 6.44 -31.85
CA ARG A 69 -14.05 6.42 -32.30
C ARG A 69 -14.60 7.80 -32.69
N HIS A 70 -13.79 8.86 -32.64
CA HIS A 70 -14.17 10.22 -33.04
C HIS A 70 -13.20 10.86 -34.06
N ALA A 71 -12.64 10.06 -34.99
CA ALA A 71 -11.90 10.52 -36.16
C ALA A 71 -12.67 10.20 -37.46
#